data_AF-C5KDI3-F1
#
_entry.id   AF-C5KDI3-F1
#
_cell.length_a   1.000
_cell.length_b   1.000
_cell.length_c   1.000
_cell.angle_alpha   90.00
_cell.angle_beta   90.00
_cell.angle_gamma   90.00
#
_symmetry.space_group_name_H-M   'P 1'
#
loop_
_entity.id
_entity.type
_entity.pdbx_description
1 polymer ?
#
loop_
_entity_poly.entity_id
_entity_poly.type
_entity_poly.pdbx_seq_one_letter_code
_entity_poly.pdbx_strand_id
1 'polypeptide(L)'
;MEEARALLDQLMGRDRNVSAAEKNTSEEKKINWMTQTRYCPYFLVDFCPNDLFVNTRADMGMCNKEHCEYTKSRFDKWEDCAEKRAVVDKYSRELLSFLEYLETQLAHKIRRGKARVSAEIPDIEVPPQNKEQIEELKGRIHGIVKEAEELAEKGRIVESEKKMGQVGRYRKPP
;
A
#
# COMPACT_ATOMS: atom_id res chain seq x y z
N MET A 1 14.79 -2.04 26.12
CA MET A 1 15.20 -0.81 26.84
C MET A 1 15.00 0.44 25.98
N GLU A 2 15.33 0.40 24.69
CA GLU A 2 15.22 1.55 23.77
C GLU A 2 13.78 1.89 23.34
N GLU A 3 12.91 0.89 23.15
CA GLU A 3 11.48 1.08 22.83
C GLU A 3 10.72 1.83 23.93
N ALA A 4 10.98 1.49 25.20
CA ALA A 4 10.39 2.18 26.34
C ALA A 4 10.84 3.65 26.41
N ARG A 5 12.08 3.93 26.02
CA ARG A 5 12.58 5.32 25.91
C ARG A 5 11.88 6.07 24.79
N ALA A 6 11.75 5.47 23.61
CA ALA A 6 11.10 6.08 22.46
C ALA A 6 9.63 6.45 22.74
N LEU A 7 8.87 5.54 23.37
CA LEU A 7 7.48 5.79 23.77
C LEU A 7 7.38 6.95 24.76
N LEU A 8 8.27 6.98 25.76
CA LEU A 8 8.29 8.06 26.73
C LEU A 8 8.69 9.40 26.11
N ASP A 9 9.59 9.40 25.13
CA ASP A 9 10.01 10.61 24.42
C ASP A 9 8.89 11.14 23.50
N GLN A 10 8.03 10.27 22.97
CA GLN A 10 6.80 10.68 22.26
C GLN A 10 5.78 11.35 23.20
N LEU A 11 5.64 10.82 24.42
CA LEU A 11 4.66 11.30 25.40
C LEU A 11 5.12 12.56 26.15
N MET A 12 6.41 12.66 26.47
CA MET A 12 6.97 13.69 27.35
C MET A 12 7.89 14.69 26.64
N GLY A 13 8.18 14.46 25.35
CA GLY A 13 9.15 15.23 24.56
C GLY A 13 10.57 14.66 24.64
N ARG A 14 11.30 14.71 23.51
CA ARG A 14 12.69 14.23 23.39
C ARG A 14 13.66 14.94 24.34
N ASP A 15 13.34 16.18 24.73
CA ASP A 15 14.13 17.03 25.62
C ASP A 15 13.78 16.85 27.11
N ARG A 16 13.18 15.72 27.51
CA ARG A 16 12.88 15.43 28.93
C ARG A 16 14.15 15.41 29.80
N ASN A 17 15.24 14.84 29.28
CA ASN A 17 16.47 14.57 30.03
C ASN A 17 17.49 15.71 30.01
N VAL A 18 17.25 16.81 29.28
CA VAL A 18 18.16 17.97 29.31
C VAL A 18 18.03 18.75 30.62
N SER A 19 19.16 19.33 31.05
CA SER A 19 19.24 20.08 32.31
C SER A 19 18.34 21.31 32.26
N ALA A 20 17.83 21.76 33.41
CA ALA A 20 16.97 22.94 33.49
C ALA A 20 17.62 24.21 32.92
N ALA A 21 18.97 24.29 32.91
CA ALA A 21 19.72 25.36 32.28
C ALA A 21 19.63 25.32 30.74
N GLU A 22 19.68 24.13 30.14
CA GLU A 22 19.59 23.92 28.68
C GLU A 22 18.14 24.02 28.18
N LYS A 23 17.16 23.68 29.01
CA LYS A 23 15.72 23.92 28.77
C LYS A 23 15.33 25.40 28.70
N ASN A 24 16.20 26.29 29.19
CA ASN A 24 15.99 27.74 29.09
C ASN A 24 16.56 28.32 27.78
N THR A 25 17.49 27.61 27.14
CA THR A 25 18.09 27.96 25.85
C THR A 25 17.46 27.22 24.67
N SER A 26 16.77 26.09 24.90
CA SER A 26 16.04 25.41 23.84
C SER A 26 14.95 26.32 23.27
N GLU A 27 14.83 26.39 21.95
CA GLU A 27 13.83 27.17 21.19
C GLU A 27 12.35 26.88 21.55
N GLU A 28 12.10 26.04 22.55
CA GLU A 28 10.80 25.51 22.96
C GLU A 28 9.93 26.49 23.76
N LYS A 29 10.51 27.57 24.32
CA LYS A 29 9.74 28.59 25.06
C LYS A 29 9.08 29.64 24.17
N LYS A 30 9.50 29.77 22.91
CA LYS A 30 8.92 30.71 21.93
C LYS A 30 8.71 29.99 20.60
N ILE A 31 7.90 28.94 20.65
CA ILE A 31 7.54 28.19 19.45
C ILE A 31 6.57 29.07 18.63
N ASN A 32 7.08 29.71 17.58
CA ASN A 32 6.23 30.38 16.60
C ASN A 32 5.70 29.34 15.59
N TRP A 33 4.50 28.82 15.90
CA TRP A 33 3.85 27.76 15.14
C TRP A 33 3.70 28.08 13.65
N MET A 34 3.72 29.35 13.26
CA MET A 34 3.55 29.76 11.86
C MET A 34 4.80 29.55 11.00
N THR A 35 5.99 29.62 11.60
CA THR A 35 7.28 29.57 10.87
C THR A 35 7.99 28.21 10.99
N GLN A 36 7.52 27.33 11.86
CA GLN A 36 8.24 26.11 12.18
C GLN A 36 7.99 24.99 11.18
N THR A 37 9.06 24.55 10.52
CA THR A 37 9.02 23.48 9.52
C THR A 37 9.34 22.09 10.09
N ARG A 38 9.85 22.02 11.33
CA ARG A 38 10.28 20.77 11.99
C ARG A 38 9.13 19.78 12.16
N TYR A 39 7.97 20.28 12.61
CA TYR A 39 6.80 19.45 12.90
C TYR A 39 5.90 19.32 11.67
N CYS A 40 5.20 18.19 11.58
CA CYS A 40 4.27 17.97 10.47
C CYS A 40 3.01 18.84 10.63
N PRO A 41 2.72 19.76 9.70
CA PRO A 41 1.54 20.62 9.81
C PRO A 41 0.24 19.81 9.77
N TYR A 42 0.21 18.74 8.96
CA TYR A 42 -0.94 17.84 8.83
C TYR A 42 -1.24 17.09 10.14
N PHE A 43 -0.20 16.61 10.81
CA PHE A 43 -0.33 15.92 12.10
C PHE A 43 -0.77 16.85 13.23
N LEU A 44 -0.37 18.13 13.17
CA LEU A 44 -0.78 19.14 14.16
C LEU A 44 -2.26 19.49 14.06
N VAL A 45 -2.80 19.59 12.84
CA VAL A 45 -4.23 19.92 12.63
C VAL A 45 -5.12 18.72 12.87
N ASP A 46 -4.81 17.57 12.26
CA ASP A 46 -5.63 16.37 12.36
C ASP A 46 -4.79 15.10 12.20
N PHE A 47 -4.54 14.67 10.96
CA PHE A 47 -3.75 13.47 10.64
C PHE A 47 -2.79 13.72 9.47
N CYS A 48 -1.70 12.95 9.44
CA CYS A 48 -0.77 12.95 8.31
C CYS A 48 -1.08 11.76 7.39
N PRO A 49 -1.32 11.97 6.08
CA PRO A 49 -1.59 10.87 5.15
C PRO A 49 -0.45 9.86 5.02
N ASN A 50 0.81 10.30 5.19
CA ASN A 50 1.97 9.39 5.15
C ASN A 50 1.94 8.37 6.30
N ASP A 51 1.39 8.74 7.45
CA ASP A 51 1.26 7.86 8.62
C ASP A 51 0.04 6.94 8.50
N LEU A 52 -1.02 7.43 7.87
CA LEU A 52 -2.27 6.67 7.71
C LEU A 52 -2.12 5.47 6.76
N PHE A 53 -1.29 5.60 5.72
CA PHE A 53 -1.15 4.60 4.65
C PHE A 53 0.09 3.71 4.77
N VAL A 54 0.76 3.70 5.95
CA VAL A 54 1.89 2.80 6.20
C VAL A 54 1.50 1.34 6.02
N ASN A 55 2.38 0.54 5.39
CA ASN A 55 2.14 -0.88 5.08
C ASN A 55 0.95 -1.15 4.15
N THR A 56 0.47 -0.14 3.41
CA THR A 56 -0.56 -0.34 2.39
C THR A 56 0.04 -0.33 0.99
N ARG A 57 -0.74 -0.76 -0.02
CA ARG A 57 -0.33 -0.63 -1.44
C ARG A 57 -0.19 0.81 -1.91
N ALA A 58 -0.65 1.78 -1.13
CA ALA A 58 -0.56 3.21 -1.39
C ALA A 58 0.46 3.91 -0.49
N ASP A 59 1.38 3.15 0.12
CA ASP A 59 2.41 3.70 1.00
C ASP A 59 3.26 4.75 0.29
N MET A 60 3.37 5.92 0.91
CA MET A 60 4.12 7.09 0.43
C MET A 60 5.50 7.19 1.09
N GLY A 61 5.81 6.30 2.02
CA GLY A 61 7.02 6.29 2.82
C GLY A 61 6.90 7.10 4.11
N MET A 62 7.98 7.10 4.88
CA MET A 62 8.05 7.81 6.15
C MET A 62 7.92 9.32 5.95
N CYS A 63 7.19 10.00 6.84
CA CYS A 63 7.05 11.44 6.79
C CYS A 63 8.41 12.13 7.02
N ASN A 64 8.72 13.15 6.21
CA ASN A 64 9.93 13.96 6.35
C ASN A 64 9.90 14.90 7.57
N LYS A 65 8.73 15.04 8.21
CA LYS A 65 8.50 15.94 9.34
C LYS A 65 8.21 15.13 10.60
N GLU A 66 8.52 15.73 11.74
CA GLU A 66 8.39 15.05 13.02
C GLU A 66 6.91 14.96 13.47
N HIS A 67 6.45 13.73 13.75
CA HIS A 67 5.18 13.45 14.42
C HIS A 67 5.47 13.18 15.90
N CYS A 68 4.93 14.01 16.77
CA CYS A 68 5.13 13.89 18.21
C CYS A 68 3.84 14.27 18.94
N GLU A 69 3.30 13.35 19.75
CA GLU A 69 2.06 13.54 20.49
C GLU A 69 2.18 14.67 21.52
N TYR A 70 3.36 14.80 22.15
CA TYR A 70 3.65 15.92 23.05
C TYR A 70 3.43 17.29 22.39
N THR A 71 3.94 17.46 21.17
CA THR A 71 3.82 18.71 20.42
C THR A 71 2.38 18.95 20.00
N LYS A 72 1.66 17.90 19.58
CA LYS A 72 0.23 17.98 19.26
C LYS A 72 -0.58 18.43 20.47
N SER A 73 -0.36 17.82 21.65
CA SER A 73 -1.03 18.24 22.90
C SER A 73 -0.72 19.68 23.28
N ARG A 74 0.51 20.17 23.07
CA ARG A 74 0.85 21.58 23.28
C ARG A 74 0.12 22.50 22.30
N PHE A 75 0.02 22.12 21.04
CA PHE A 75 -0.71 22.87 20.02
C PHE A 75 -2.22 22.92 20.33
N ASP A 76 -2.80 21.81 20.78
CA ASP A 76 -4.20 21.74 21.17
C ASP A 76 -4.49 22.64 22.39
N LYS A 77 -3.60 22.62 23.39
CA LYS A 77 -3.68 23.45 24.60
C LYS A 77 -3.36 24.93 24.38
N TRP A 78 -2.78 25.30 23.22
CA TRP A 78 -2.54 26.70 22.91
C TRP A 78 -3.88 27.46 22.85
N GLU A 79 -3.91 28.66 23.43
CA GLU A 79 -5.12 29.48 23.54
C GLU A 79 -5.74 29.72 22.16
N ASP A 80 -7.07 29.71 22.09
CA ASP A 80 -7.80 30.02 20.87
C ASP A 80 -7.74 31.53 20.60
N CYS A 81 -6.67 31.94 19.92
CA CYS A 81 -6.43 33.30 19.47
C CYS A 81 -6.52 33.39 17.93
N ALA A 82 -6.60 34.62 17.41
CA ALA A 82 -6.62 34.86 15.96
C ALA A 82 -5.40 34.24 15.24
N GLU A 83 -4.24 34.22 15.90
CA GLU A 83 -3.02 33.60 15.37
C GLU A 83 -3.18 32.08 15.23
N LYS A 84 -3.77 31.40 16.23
CA LYS A 84 -4.05 29.97 16.16
C LYS A 84 -4.96 29.63 15.00
N ARG A 85 -6.05 30.38 14.84
CA ARG A 85 -6.99 30.17 13.74
C ARG A 85 -6.33 30.39 12.39
N ALA A 86 -5.46 31.39 12.25
CA ALA A 86 -4.71 31.62 11.00
C ALA A 86 -3.75 30.46 10.67
N VAL A 87 -3.05 29.93 11.67
CA VAL A 87 -2.17 28.76 11.49
C VAL A 87 -2.97 27.51 11.11
N VAL A 88 -4.08 27.24 11.81
CA VAL A 88 -4.96 26.11 11.54
C VAL A 88 -5.58 26.22 10.14
N ASP A 89 -6.08 27.38 9.74
CA ASP A 89 -6.66 27.59 8.40
C ASP A 89 -5.62 27.36 7.30
N LYS A 90 -4.41 27.90 7.46
CA LYS A 90 -3.31 27.67 6.51
C LYS A 90 -2.99 26.18 6.37
N TYR A 91 -2.76 25.49 7.47
CA TYR A 91 -2.41 24.06 7.44
C TYR A 91 -3.56 23.17 6.98
N SER A 92 -4.80 23.53 7.32
CA SER A 92 -6.01 22.86 6.81
C SER A 92 -6.12 22.99 5.30
N ARG A 93 -5.86 24.18 4.74
CA ARG A 93 -5.86 24.40 3.28
C ARG A 93 -4.77 23.59 2.59
N GLU A 94 -3.56 23.59 3.14
CA GLU A 94 -2.45 22.79 2.61
C GLU A 94 -2.78 21.28 2.65
N LEU A 95 -3.43 20.81 3.72
CA LEU A 95 -3.89 19.42 3.83
C LEU A 95 -4.97 19.11 2.78
N LEU A 96 -5.97 19.97 2.62
CA LEU A 96 -7.03 19.79 1.64
C LEU A 96 -6.49 19.72 0.21
N SER A 97 -5.61 20.66 -0.18
CA SER A 97 -4.98 20.62 -1.50
C SER A 97 -4.15 19.35 -1.72
N PHE A 98 -3.50 18.84 -0.67
CA PHE A 98 -2.79 17.57 -0.75
C PHE A 98 -3.74 16.38 -0.90
N LEU A 99 -4.87 16.36 -0.19
CA LEU A 99 -5.89 15.33 -0.32
C LEU A 99 -6.55 15.34 -1.71
N GLU A 100 -6.87 16.51 -2.25
CA GLU A 100 -7.36 16.66 -3.63
C GLU A 100 -6.36 16.11 -4.65
N TYR A 101 -5.06 16.40 -4.46
CA TYR A 101 -4.01 15.80 -5.28
C TYR A 101 -4.04 14.27 -5.19
N LEU A 102 -4.12 13.70 -3.99
CA LEU A 102 -4.18 12.24 -3.81
C LEU A 102 -5.42 11.62 -4.45
N GLU A 103 -6.57 12.29 -4.36
CA GLU A 103 -7.81 11.87 -5.02
C GLU A 103 -7.64 11.80 -6.54
N THR A 104 -7.05 12.82 -7.16
CA THR A 104 -6.79 12.80 -8.62
C THR A 104 -5.85 11.67 -9.02
N GLN A 105 -4.80 11.41 -8.24
CA GLN A 105 -3.89 10.29 -8.49
C GLN A 105 -4.61 8.94 -8.39
N LEU A 106 -5.49 8.80 -7.39
CA LEU A 106 -6.28 7.58 -7.21
C LEU A 106 -7.28 7.39 -8.35
N ALA A 107 -7.99 8.44 -8.75
CA ALA A 107 -8.91 8.42 -9.89
C ALA A 107 -8.20 7.98 -11.18
N HIS A 108 -6.99 8.48 -11.44
CA HIS A 108 -6.19 8.09 -12.60
C HIS A 108 -5.74 6.62 -12.52
N LYS A 109 -5.30 6.14 -11.35
CA LYS A 109 -4.97 4.72 -11.13
C LYS A 109 -6.19 3.82 -11.35
N ILE A 110 -7.36 4.21 -10.85
CA ILE A 110 -8.62 3.48 -11.05
C ILE A 110 -8.97 3.44 -12.54
N ARG A 111 -8.89 4.57 -13.24
CA ARG A 111 -9.17 4.62 -14.69
C ARG A 111 -8.25 3.70 -15.48
N ARG A 112 -6.95 3.70 -15.18
CA ARG A 112 -5.97 2.77 -15.80
C ARG A 112 -6.27 1.31 -15.47
N GLY A 113 -6.64 1.02 -14.23
CA GLY A 113 -7.05 -0.32 -13.80
C GLY A 113 -8.28 -0.80 -14.56
N LYS A 114 -9.33 0.02 -14.63
CA LYS A 114 -10.55 -0.25 -15.39
C LYS A 114 -10.27 -0.42 -16.89
N ALA A 115 -9.44 0.43 -17.48
CA ALA A 115 -9.05 0.32 -18.89
C ALA A 115 -8.29 -0.99 -19.15
N ARG A 116 -7.44 -1.45 -18.23
CA ARG A 116 -6.75 -2.74 -18.36
C ARG A 116 -7.70 -3.93 -18.27
N VAL A 117 -8.70 -3.86 -17.39
CA VAL A 117 -9.72 -4.91 -17.24
C VAL A 117 -10.69 -4.93 -18.42
N SER A 118 -11.07 -3.75 -18.92
CA SER A 118 -11.99 -3.60 -20.06
C SER A 118 -11.32 -3.77 -21.41
N ALA A 119 -9.99 -3.63 -21.50
CA ALA A 119 -9.27 -4.01 -22.70
C ALA A 119 -9.41 -5.52 -22.83
N GLU A 120 -10.22 -5.97 -23.79
CA GLU A 120 -10.14 -7.32 -24.30
C GLU A 120 -8.67 -7.55 -24.65
N ILE A 121 -8.08 -8.59 -24.06
CA ILE A 121 -6.80 -9.10 -24.54
C ILE A 121 -7.06 -9.35 -26.01
N PRO A 122 -6.37 -8.67 -26.95
CA PRO A 122 -6.61 -8.91 -28.36
C PRO A 122 -6.49 -10.41 -28.53
N ASP A 123 -7.57 -11.04 -29.03
CA ASP A 123 -7.49 -12.43 -29.41
C ASP A 123 -6.25 -12.51 -30.27
N ILE A 124 -5.23 -13.20 -29.75
CA ILE A 124 -4.14 -13.63 -30.61
C ILE A 124 -4.88 -14.48 -31.62
N GLU A 125 -5.09 -13.95 -32.83
CA GLU A 125 -5.76 -14.67 -33.88
C GLU A 125 -4.90 -15.91 -34.13
N VAL A 126 -5.25 -16.99 -33.42
CA VAL A 126 -4.60 -18.26 -33.59
C VAL A 126 -4.88 -18.63 -35.04
N PRO A 127 -3.83 -18.81 -35.88
CA PRO A 127 -4.02 -19.17 -37.28
C PRO A 127 -5.00 -20.34 -37.37
N PRO A 128 -5.87 -20.40 -38.39
CA PRO A 128 -6.87 -21.47 -38.50
C PRO A 128 -6.24 -22.88 -38.40
N GLN A 129 -5.02 -23.07 -38.93
CA GLN A 129 -4.22 -24.28 -38.76
C GLN A 129 -3.88 -24.59 -37.29
N ASN A 130 -3.51 -23.59 -36.51
CA ASN A 130 -3.20 -23.78 -35.09
C ASN A 130 -4.49 -24.04 -34.28
N LYS A 131 -5.65 -23.49 -34.69
CA LYS A 131 -6.95 -23.79 -34.06
C LYS A 131 -7.33 -25.26 -34.27
N GLU A 132 -7.21 -25.77 -35.50
CA GLU A 132 -7.44 -27.18 -35.82
C GLU A 132 -6.49 -28.09 -35.03
N GLN A 133 -5.19 -27.76 -34.99
CA GLN A 133 -4.20 -28.51 -34.21
C GLN A 133 -4.51 -28.49 -32.69
N ILE A 134 -4.99 -27.37 -32.15
CA ILE A 134 -5.39 -27.26 -30.75
C ILE A 134 -6.61 -28.16 -30.47
N GLU A 135 -7.62 -28.15 -31.34
CA GLU A 135 -8.80 -29.00 -31.17
C GLU A 135 -8.47 -30.49 -31.34
N GLU A 136 -7.59 -30.85 -32.28
CA GLU A 136 -7.10 -32.21 -32.42
C GLU A 136 -6.33 -32.67 -31.17
N LEU A 137 -5.43 -31.83 -30.65
CA LEU A 137 -4.67 -32.12 -29.42
C LEU A 137 -5.60 -32.23 -28.21
N LYS A 138 -6.61 -31.36 -28.08
CA LYS A 138 -7.63 -31.47 -27.02
C LYS A 138 -8.40 -32.77 -27.12
N GLY A 139 -8.85 -33.15 -28.31
CA GLY A 139 -9.56 -34.41 -28.55
C GLY A 139 -8.70 -35.62 -28.18
N ARG A 140 -7.42 -35.62 -28.56
CA ARG A 140 -6.47 -36.68 -28.23
C ARG A 140 -6.20 -36.76 -26.73
N ILE A 141 -6.04 -35.62 -26.05
CA ILE A 141 -5.90 -35.57 -24.58
C ILE A 141 -7.16 -36.14 -23.93
N HIS A 142 -8.35 -35.74 -24.37
CA HIS A 142 -9.61 -36.21 -23.82
C HIS A 142 -9.79 -37.74 -23.98
N GLY A 143 -9.40 -38.29 -25.14
CA GLY A 143 -9.39 -39.74 -25.37
C GLY A 143 -8.45 -40.48 -24.42
N ILE A 144 -7.22 -40.00 -24.24
CA ILE A 144 -6.23 -40.63 -23.34
C ILE A 144 -6.68 -40.53 -21.88
N VAL A 145 -7.30 -39.42 -21.47
CA VAL A 145 -7.86 -39.26 -20.11
C VAL A 145 -8.99 -40.25 -19.88
N LYS A 146 -9.92 -40.38 -20.83
CA LYS A 146 -11.02 -41.34 -20.73
C LYS A 146 -10.51 -42.79 -20.63
N GLU A 147 -9.53 -43.17 -21.45
CA GLU A 147 -8.88 -44.48 -21.35
C GLU A 147 -8.20 -44.69 -19.98
N ALA A 148 -7.56 -43.65 -19.43
CA ALA A 148 -6.94 -43.73 -18.12
C ALA A 148 -7.98 -43.89 -17.00
N GLU A 149 -9.12 -43.22 -17.09
CA GLU A 149 -10.26 -43.36 -16.17
C GLU A 149 -10.85 -44.77 -16.21
N GLU A 150 -11.09 -45.32 -17.41
CA GLU A 150 -11.59 -46.70 -17.56
C GLU A 150 -10.61 -47.75 -17.01
N LEU A 151 -9.29 -47.54 -17.19
CA LEU A 151 -8.26 -48.41 -16.63
C LEU A 151 -8.18 -48.31 -15.10
N ALA A 152 -8.42 -47.12 -14.54
CA ALA A 152 -8.49 -46.91 -13.10
C ALA A 152 -9.72 -47.61 -12.50
N GLU A 153 -10.88 -47.52 -13.14
CA GLU A 153 -12.12 -48.17 -12.70
C GLU A 153 -12.01 -49.70 -12.75
N LYS A 154 -11.25 -50.25 -13.70
CA LYS A 154 -10.90 -51.68 -13.78
C LYS A 154 -9.80 -52.11 -12.79
N GLY A 155 -9.31 -51.20 -11.93
CA GLY A 155 -8.29 -51.48 -10.91
C GLY A 155 -6.85 -51.58 -11.44
N ARG A 156 -6.59 -51.24 -12.72
CA ARG A 156 -5.25 -51.27 -13.33
C ARG A 156 -4.52 -49.95 -13.13
N ILE A 157 -4.20 -49.65 -11.88
CA ILE A 157 -3.65 -48.35 -11.43
C ILE A 157 -2.33 -48.01 -12.15
N VAL A 158 -1.39 -48.96 -12.26
CA VAL A 158 -0.08 -48.73 -12.90
C VAL A 158 -0.20 -48.34 -14.38
N GLU A 159 -1.19 -48.88 -15.09
CA GLU A 159 -1.40 -48.58 -16.51
C GLU A 159 -2.14 -47.26 -16.72
N SER A 160 -3.07 -46.94 -15.82
CA SER A 160 -3.73 -45.64 -15.76
C SER A 160 -2.72 -44.52 -15.51
N GLU A 161 -1.81 -44.69 -14.55
CA GLU A 161 -0.73 -43.73 -14.26
C GLU A 161 0.20 -43.53 -15.47
N LYS A 162 0.50 -44.60 -16.21
CA LYS A 162 1.32 -44.52 -17.42
C LYS A 162 0.62 -43.69 -18.52
N LYS A 163 -0.69 -43.84 -18.69
CA LYS A 163 -1.50 -43.04 -19.63
C LYS A 163 -1.60 -41.58 -19.20
N MET A 164 -1.79 -41.31 -17.91
CA MET A 164 -1.75 -39.94 -17.36
C MET A 164 -0.37 -39.28 -17.49
N GLY A 165 0.71 -40.05 -17.37
CA GLY A 165 2.07 -39.59 -17.65
C GLY A 165 2.28 -39.18 -19.12
N GLN A 166 1.59 -39.81 -20.07
CA GLN A 166 1.60 -39.40 -21.48
C GLN A 166 0.88 -38.06 -21.69
N VAL A 167 -0.25 -37.82 -21.01
CA VAL A 167 -0.95 -36.52 -21.03
C VAL A 167 -0.03 -35.39 -20.52
N GLY A 168 0.76 -35.66 -19.49
CA GLY A 168 1.73 -34.71 -18.95
C GLY A 168 2.78 -34.23 -19.96
N ARG A 169 3.09 -35.01 -21.01
CA ARG A 169 4.03 -34.61 -22.07
C ARG A 169 3.44 -33.53 -22.99
N TYR A 170 2.12 -33.54 -23.20
CA TYR A 170 1.43 -32.52 -23.99
C TYR A 170 1.19 -31.21 -23.22
N ARG A 171 1.40 -31.21 -21.90
CA ARG A 171 1.18 -30.05 -21.01
C ARG A 171 2.45 -29.26 -20.71
N LYS A 172 3.63 -29.79 -21.02
CA LYS A 172 4.90 -29.08 -20.82
C LYS A 172 5.10 -28.04 -21.94
N PRO A 173 5.38 -26.77 -21.60
CA PRO A 173 5.87 -25.83 -22.60
C PRO A 173 7.22 -26.31 -23.15
N PRO A 174 7.58 -25.96 -24.40
CA PRO A 174 8.91 -26.24 -24.96
C PRO A 174 10.03 -25.63 -24.12
#